data_AF-A0A2A5GAQ5-F1
#
_entry.id   AF-A0A2A5GAQ5-F1
#
_cell.length_a   1.000
_cell.length_b   1.000
_cell.length_c   1.000
_cell.angle_alpha   90.00
_cell.angle_beta   90.00
_cell.angle_gamma   90.00
#
_symmetry.space_group_name_H-M   'P 1'
#
loop_
_entity.id
_entity.type
_entity.pdbx_description
1 polymer ?
#
loop_
_entity_poly.entity_id
_entity_poly.type
_entity_poly.pdbx_seq_one_letter_code
_entity_poly.pdbx_strand_id
1 'polypeptide(L)'
;MQCFLILAINYAYADDSLNGIKNKCLSCHRYQVDGVVFRGPQLGGFSEGYILAQLYNFKEGRRGAGSSQPAAMADAVRDLTGQEFKNLAKWAASLDKEKIQGTLPPRMFSGAKLYADKCRGCHNSFMGRLMTGSPRLDYLSADYVARQLNFFDQGFRSIRNPTKHQNKMKAVVQGLSPEDFGLIIDYIREMTISVKK
;
A
#
# COMPACT_ATOMS: atom_id res chain seq x y z
N MET A 1 -51.28 11.75 -29.49
CA MET A 1 -51.08 11.66 -28.04
C MET A 1 -50.46 10.30 -27.73
N GLN A 2 -49.12 10.21 -27.69
CA GLN A 2 -48.41 9.10 -27.05
C GLN A 2 -46.97 9.52 -26.80
N CYS A 3 -46.64 9.57 -25.51
CA CYS A 3 -45.39 10.05 -24.95
C CYS A 3 -44.42 8.86 -24.89
N PHE A 4 -43.33 8.91 -25.65
CA PHE A 4 -42.21 7.99 -25.48
C PHE A 4 -41.27 8.56 -24.41
N LEU A 5 -41.33 8.02 -23.20
CA LEU A 5 -40.28 8.18 -22.20
C LEU A 5 -39.04 7.39 -22.66
N ILE A 6 -38.01 8.09 -23.09
CA ILE A 6 -36.66 7.52 -23.24
C ILE A 6 -35.93 7.73 -21.92
N LEU A 7 -35.87 6.68 -21.09
CA LEU A 7 -34.90 6.56 -20.00
C LEU A 7 -33.52 6.24 -20.63
N ALA A 8 -32.80 7.28 -21.06
CA ALA A 8 -31.38 7.17 -21.33
C ALA A 8 -30.64 7.17 -19.99
N ILE A 9 -30.25 5.99 -19.53
CA ILE A 9 -29.53 5.83 -18.27
C ILE A 9 -28.12 6.39 -18.43
N ASN A 10 -27.76 7.35 -17.56
CA ASN A 10 -26.48 8.04 -17.43
C ASN A 10 -25.30 7.11 -17.05
N TYR A 11 -25.03 6.03 -17.79
CA TYR A 11 -23.89 5.15 -17.50
C TYR A 11 -22.56 5.65 -18.07
N ALA A 12 -22.57 6.50 -19.11
CA ALA A 12 -21.34 6.93 -19.79
C ALA A 12 -20.53 8.01 -19.05
N TYR A 13 -21.17 8.91 -18.29
CA TYR A 13 -20.46 10.01 -17.60
C TYR A 13 -19.67 9.56 -16.36
N ALA A 14 -20.12 8.50 -15.67
CA ALA A 14 -19.45 8.00 -14.46
C ALA A 14 -18.19 7.17 -14.78
N ASP A 15 -18.14 6.52 -15.94
CA ASP A 15 -16.98 5.70 -16.36
C ASP A 15 -15.81 6.58 -16.81
N ASP A 16 -16.08 7.63 -17.58
CA ASP A 16 -15.05 8.54 -18.11
C ASP A 16 -14.36 9.34 -16.98
N SER A 17 -15.14 9.76 -15.98
CA SER A 17 -14.60 10.40 -14.77
C SER A 17 -13.72 9.45 -13.94
N LEU A 18 -14.14 8.20 -13.74
CA LEU A 18 -13.36 7.22 -13.00
C LEU A 18 -12.04 6.88 -13.72
N ASN A 19 -12.07 6.73 -15.04
CA ASN A 19 -10.86 6.46 -15.82
C ASN A 19 -9.87 7.64 -15.76
N GLY A 20 -10.37 8.88 -15.78
CA GLY A 20 -9.58 10.07 -15.49
C GLY A 20 -8.88 10.03 -14.12
N ILE A 21 -9.58 9.60 -13.07
CA ILE A 21 -9.01 9.48 -11.72
C ILE A 21 -7.97 8.36 -11.64
N LYS A 22 -8.26 7.18 -12.21
CA LYS A 22 -7.30 6.06 -12.28
C LYS A 22 -5.97 6.49 -12.91
N ASN A 23 -6.02 7.24 -14.01
CA ASN A 23 -4.83 7.75 -14.69
C ASN A 23 -4.00 8.69 -13.81
N LYS A 24 -4.65 9.55 -13.02
CA LYS A 24 -3.97 10.38 -12.01
C LYS A 24 -3.28 9.52 -10.95
N CYS A 25 -3.90 8.45 -10.46
CA CYS A 25 -3.27 7.53 -9.52
C CYS A 25 -2.01 6.86 -10.13
N LEU A 26 -2.11 6.41 -11.39
CA LEU A 26 -1.01 5.77 -12.11
C LEU A 26 0.16 6.73 -12.42
N SER A 27 -0.02 8.05 -12.35
CA SER A 27 1.11 8.98 -12.50
C SER A 27 2.18 8.80 -11.41
N CYS A 28 1.79 8.33 -10.23
CA CYS A 28 2.68 8.11 -9.08
C CYS A 28 2.78 6.65 -8.64
N HIS A 29 1.76 5.82 -8.93
CA HIS A 29 1.68 4.44 -8.42
C HIS A 29 1.81 3.36 -9.50
N ARG A 30 2.39 3.70 -10.65
CA ARG A 30 2.91 2.67 -11.55
C ARG A 30 3.96 1.86 -10.83
N TYR A 31 4.10 0.62 -11.26
CA TYR A 31 4.98 -0.32 -10.59
C TYR A 31 6.46 0.01 -10.87
N GLN A 32 6.89 -0.09 -12.12
CA GLN A 32 8.23 0.24 -12.60
C GLN A 32 8.17 0.41 -14.12
N VAL A 33 8.95 1.35 -14.67
CA VAL A 33 9.14 1.51 -16.12
C VAL A 33 10.63 1.64 -16.37
N ASP A 34 11.18 0.82 -17.27
CA ASP A 34 12.59 0.85 -17.67
C ASP A 34 13.59 0.83 -16.50
N GLY A 35 13.28 0.07 -15.44
CA GLY A 35 14.12 -0.04 -14.26
C GLY A 35 13.87 1.06 -13.21
N VAL A 36 13.09 2.10 -13.53
CA VAL A 36 12.79 3.21 -12.61
C VAL A 36 11.56 2.90 -11.76
N VAL A 37 11.75 2.82 -10.44
CA VAL A 37 10.67 2.65 -9.46
C VAL A 37 9.98 3.99 -9.23
N PHE A 38 8.66 4.00 -9.28
CA PHE A 38 7.88 5.22 -9.10
C PHE A 38 7.87 5.70 -7.64
N ARG A 39 7.51 6.97 -7.45
CA ARG A 39 7.46 7.62 -6.13
C ARG A 39 6.50 6.92 -5.17
N GLY A 40 5.33 6.52 -5.67
CA GLY A 40 4.32 5.79 -4.92
C GLY A 40 4.57 4.29 -4.93
N PRO A 41 4.16 3.55 -3.88
CA PRO A 41 4.15 2.10 -3.93
C PRO A 41 3.16 1.62 -5.01
N GLN A 42 3.40 0.44 -5.60
CA GLN A 42 2.40 -0.20 -6.46
C GLN A 42 1.05 -0.37 -5.73
N LEU A 43 -0.05 -0.32 -6.47
CA LEU A 43 -1.41 -0.49 -5.92
C LEU A 43 -1.88 -1.96 -5.89
N GLY A 44 -1.35 -2.80 -6.78
CA GLY A 44 -1.75 -4.19 -6.90
C GLY A 44 -1.31 -5.05 -5.72
N GLY A 45 -2.00 -6.17 -5.53
CA GLY A 45 -1.67 -7.16 -4.50
C GLY A 45 -2.21 -6.88 -3.09
N PHE A 46 -2.94 -5.78 -2.89
CA PHE A 46 -3.67 -5.50 -1.64
C PHE A 46 -5.15 -5.88 -1.76
N SER A 47 -5.78 -6.15 -0.62
CA SER A 47 -7.24 -6.34 -0.58
C SER A 47 -7.98 -5.02 -0.75
N GLU A 48 -9.18 -5.07 -1.33
CA GLU A 48 -10.08 -3.91 -1.46
C GLU A 48 -10.28 -3.21 -0.11
N GLY A 49 -10.59 -3.97 0.95
CA GLY A 49 -10.77 -3.43 2.30
C GLY A 49 -9.53 -2.73 2.85
N TYR A 50 -8.33 -3.25 2.57
CA TYR A 50 -7.08 -2.58 2.98
C TYR A 50 -6.92 -1.25 2.24
N ILE A 51 -7.09 -1.24 0.92
CA ILE A 51 -6.94 -0.03 0.09
C ILE A 51 -7.94 1.03 0.52
N LEU A 52 -9.21 0.65 0.68
CA LEU A 52 -10.28 1.55 1.14
C LEU A 52 -9.91 2.21 2.48
N ALA A 53 -9.44 1.40 3.45
CA ALA A 53 -9.00 1.92 4.73
C ALA A 53 -7.80 2.87 4.59
N GLN A 54 -6.86 2.60 3.70
CA GLN A 54 -5.72 3.50 3.47
C GLN A 54 -6.14 4.83 2.85
N LEU A 55 -7.06 4.84 1.89
CA LEU A 55 -7.58 6.07 1.28
C LEU A 55 -8.22 6.99 2.33
N TYR A 56 -9.06 6.45 3.20
CA TYR A 56 -9.63 7.22 4.32
C TYR A 56 -8.55 7.70 5.30
N ASN A 57 -7.58 6.85 5.66
CA ASN A 57 -6.51 7.25 6.57
C ASN A 57 -5.65 8.39 6.00
N PHE A 58 -5.43 8.44 4.68
CA PHE A 58 -4.77 9.59 4.04
C PHE A 58 -5.65 10.83 4.07
N LYS A 59 -6.92 10.72 3.65
CA LYS A 59 -7.88 11.85 3.63
C LYS A 59 -8.07 12.49 5.01
N GLU A 60 -8.04 11.69 6.06
CA GLU A 60 -8.25 12.13 7.44
C GLU A 60 -6.93 12.46 8.17
N GLY A 61 -5.79 12.48 7.46
CA GLY A 61 -4.48 12.81 8.02
C GLY A 61 -3.89 11.75 8.97
N ARG A 62 -4.59 10.64 9.22
CA ARG A 62 -4.14 9.57 10.13
C ARG A 62 -2.90 8.85 9.63
N ARG A 63 -2.72 8.82 8.31
CA ARG A 63 -1.50 8.37 7.65
C ARG A 63 -0.85 9.55 6.97
N GLY A 64 0.04 10.23 7.68
CA GLY A 64 0.86 11.27 7.08
C GLY A 64 1.04 12.58 7.82
N ALA A 65 0.39 12.76 8.97
CA ALA A 65 0.32 14.05 9.67
C ALA A 65 1.66 14.74 10.03
N GLY A 66 2.82 14.09 9.86
CA GLY A 66 4.13 14.65 10.21
C GLY A 66 5.22 14.53 9.14
N SER A 67 4.88 14.24 7.88
CA SER A 67 5.88 14.07 6.81
C SER A 67 5.35 14.58 5.46
N SER A 68 6.24 15.13 4.63
CA SER A 68 5.89 15.68 3.31
C SER A 68 5.51 14.62 2.28
N GLN A 69 6.03 13.38 2.38
CA GLN A 69 5.73 12.34 1.40
C GLN A 69 4.27 11.83 1.49
N PRO A 70 3.71 11.56 2.69
CA PRO A 70 2.29 11.28 2.83
C PRO A 70 1.35 12.44 2.47
N ALA A 71 1.81 13.70 2.60
CA ALA A 71 1.01 14.88 2.24
C ALA A 71 0.59 14.84 0.76
N ALA A 72 1.49 14.44 -0.15
CA ALA A 72 1.15 14.28 -1.56
C ALA A 72 -0.01 13.28 -1.80
N MET A 73 -0.10 12.22 -0.99
CA MET A 73 -1.22 11.28 -1.07
C MET A 73 -2.49 11.84 -0.44
N ALA A 74 -2.39 12.56 0.68
CA ALA A 74 -3.52 13.23 1.31
C ALA A 74 -4.15 14.26 0.34
N ASP A 75 -3.31 15.06 -0.33
CA ASP A 75 -3.73 16.03 -1.34
C ASP A 75 -4.41 15.34 -2.53
N ALA A 76 -3.83 14.24 -3.03
CA ALA A 76 -4.37 13.50 -4.16
C ALA A 76 -5.78 12.92 -3.92
N VAL A 77 -6.15 12.66 -2.65
CA VAL A 77 -7.43 12.05 -2.28
C VAL A 77 -8.40 13.00 -1.58
N ARG A 78 -7.97 14.24 -1.30
CA ARG A 78 -8.71 15.19 -0.45
C ARG A 78 -10.12 15.44 -0.96
N ASP A 79 -10.27 15.63 -2.26
CA ASP A 79 -11.53 16.06 -2.87
C ASP A 79 -12.37 14.90 -3.42
N LEU A 80 -11.91 13.65 -3.24
CA LEU A 80 -12.63 12.44 -3.66
C LEU A 80 -13.74 12.06 -2.68
N THR A 81 -14.84 11.55 -3.21
CA THR A 81 -16.01 11.07 -2.49
C THR A 81 -15.84 9.66 -1.95
N GLY A 82 -16.70 9.27 -1.00
CA GLY A 82 -16.73 7.90 -0.48
C GLY A 82 -17.06 6.85 -1.56
N GLN A 83 -17.83 7.20 -2.59
CA GLN A 83 -18.12 6.30 -3.70
C GLN A 83 -16.92 6.13 -4.62
N GLU A 84 -16.19 7.21 -4.92
CA GLU A 84 -14.92 7.13 -5.65
C GLU A 84 -13.89 6.29 -4.89
N PHE A 85 -13.82 6.40 -3.56
CA PHE A 85 -12.95 5.54 -2.76
C PHE A 85 -13.28 4.06 -2.90
N LYS A 86 -14.57 3.69 -2.87
CA LYS A 86 -14.99 2.29 -3.10
C LYS A 86 -14.61 1.82 -4.50
N ASN A 87 -14.87 2.64 -5.52
CA ASN A 87 -14.55 2.30 -6.91
C ASN A 87 -13.04 2.15 -7.13
N LEU A 88 -12.23 3.05 -6.58
CA LEU A 88 -10.77 3.01 -6.65
C LEU A 88 -10.20 1.84 -5.86
N ALA A 89 -10.74 1.54 -4.68
CA ALA A 89 -10.31 0.39 -3.88
C ALA A 89 -10.56 -0.92 -4.62
N LYS A 90 -11.75 -1.07 -5.23
CA LYS A 90 -12.11 -2.24 -6.04
C LYS A 90 -11.19 -2.38 -7.25
N TRP A 91 -10.96 -1.28 -7.98
CA TRP A 91 -10.07 -1.27 -9.14
C TRP A 91 -8.61 -1.57 -8.77
N ALA A 92 -8.07 -0.92 -7.74
CA ALA A 92 -6.70 -1.14 -7.32
C ALA A 92 -6.46 -2.57 -6.83
N ALA A 93 -7.45 -3.17 -6.15
CA ALA A 93 -7.41 -4.56 -5.72
C ALA A 93 -7.44 -5.58 -6.87
N SER A 94 -7.95 -5.19 -8.05
CA SER A 94 -7.93 -6.03 -9.25
C SER A 94 -6.63 -5.91 -10.05
N LEU A 95 -5.71 -5.04 -9.66
CA LEU A 95 -4.41 -4.92 -10.33
C LEU A 95 -3.46 -6.05 -9.89
N ASP A 96 -2.70 -6.54 -10.84
CA ASP A 96 -1.63 -7.50 -10.58
C ASP A 96 -0.54 -6.89 -9.70
N LYS A 97 0.10 -7.76 -8.91
CA LYS A 97 1.30 -7.42 -8.15
C LYS A 97 2.52 -7.86 -8.94
N GLU A 98 3.56 -7.03 -8.93
CA GLU A 98 4.81 -7.32 -9.62
C GLU A 98 6.02 -7.18 -8.68
N LYS A 99 7.07 -7.98 -8.91
CA LYS A 99 8.30 -7.99 -8.09
C LYS A 99 9.40 -7.16 -8.72
N ILE A 100 9.92 -6.15 -8.00
CA ILE A 100 10.82 -5.10 -8.52
C ILE A 100 11.90 -5.70 -9.40
N GLN A 101 11.96 -5.31 -10.68
CA GLN A 101 13.03 -5.78 -11.56
C GLN A 101 14.31 -5.04 -11.20
N GLY A 102 15.38 -5.78 -10.95
CA GLY A 102 16.65 -5.16 -10.57
C GLY A 102 17.75 -6.17 -10.33
N THR A 103 18.92 -5.67 -9.95
CA THR A 103 20.04 -6.46 -9.49
C THR A 103 20.03 -6.55 -7.97
N LEU A 104 20.34 -7.73 -7.44
CA LEU A 104 20.56 -7.90 -6.01
C LEU A 104 22.05 -7.67 -5.71
N PRO A 105 22.38 -7.02 -4.58
CA PRO A 105 23.71 -7.18 -4.00
C PRO A 105 23.94 -8.67 -3.67
N PRO A 106 25.20 -9.12 -3.42
CA PRO A 106 25.47 -10.47 -2.94
C PRO A 106 24.52 -10.81 -1.79
N ARG A 107 23.72 -11.89 -1.92
CA ARG A 107 22.72 -12.26 -0.90
C ARG A 107 23.43 -12.54 0.41
N MET A 108 23.10 -11.77 1.42
CA MET A 108 23.60 -12.00 2.77
C MET A 108 22.60 -12.85 3.56
N PHE A 109 21.34 -12.97 3.12
CA PHE A 109 20.23 -13.62 3.84
C PHE A 109 20.11 -13.16 5.31
N SER A 110 20.71 -12.02 5.64
CA SER A 110 20.72 -11.41 6.95
C SER A 110 19.29 -11.01 7.29
N GLY A 111 18.84 -11.31 8.51
CA GLY A 111 17.48 -10.99 8.96
C GLY A 111 16.37 -11.99 8.56
N ALA A 112 16.66 -13.06 7.81
CA ALA A 112 15.61 -14.04 7.42
C ALA A 112 14.90 -14.68 8.62
N LYS A 113 15.67 -15.09 9.65
CA LYS A 113 15.12 -15.63 10.91
C LYS A 113 14.33 -14.56 11.66
N LEU A 114 14.88 -13.36 11.80
CA LEU A 114 14.22 -12.26 12.50
C LEU A 114 12.89 -11.90 11.83
N TYR A 115 12.85 -11.83 10.49
CA TYR A 115 11.62 -11.62 9.73
C TYR A 115 10.62 -12.77 9.93
N ALA A 116 11.10 -14.02 9.98
CA ALA A 116 10.25 -15.17 10.27
C ALA A 116 9.56 -15.04 11.63
N ASP A 117 10.33 -14.64 12.66
CA ASP A 117 9.88 -14.57 14.04
C ASP A 117 8.96 -13.36 14.29
N LYS A 118 9.23 -12.22 13.65
CA LYS A 118 8.54 -10.94 13.94
C LYS A 118 7.46 -10.55 12.92
N CYS A 119 7.62 -10.93 11.66
CA CYS A 119 6.82 -10.37 10.55
C CYS A 119 5.98 -11.42 9.81
N ARG A 120 6.57 -12.57 9.49
CA ARG A 120 6.00 -13.60 8.59
C ARG A 120 4.62 -14.07 9.03
N GLY A 121 4.42 -14.24 10.34
CA GLY A 121 3.16 -14.72 10.91
C GLY A 121 1.94 -13.87 10.53
N CYS A 122 2.13 -12.57 10.31
CA CYS A 122 1.06 -11.66 9.88
C CYS A 122 1.16 -11.31 8.38
N HIS A 123 2.36 -11.07 7.85
CA HIS A 123 2.55 -10.52 6.51
C HIS A 123 2.67 -11.56 5.38
N ASN A 124 3.10 -12.79 5.68
CA ASN A 124 3.31 -13.85 4.68
C ASN A 124 2.40 -15.06 4.89
N SER A 125 1.67 -15.13 6.01
CA SER A 125 0.66 -16.15 6.26
C SER A 125 -0.69 -15.75 5.65
N PHE A 126 -1.34 -16.66 4.93
CA PHE A 126 -2.72 -16.43 4.45
C PHE A 126 -3.66 -16.17 5.64
N MET A 127 -3.65 -17.06 6.63
CA MET A 127 -4.48 -16.93 7.82
C MET A 127 -4.13 -15.69 8.64
N GLY A 128 -2.83 -15.40 8.78
CA GLY A 128 -2.37 -14.18 9.46
C GLY A 128 -2.93 -12.91 8.83
N ARG A 129 -2.88 -12.80 7.50
CA ARG A 129 -3.43 -11.66 6.78
C ARG A 129 -4.95 -11.58 6.89
N LEU A 130 -5.65 -12.71 6.82
CA LEU A 130 -7.10 -12.75 6.98
C LEU A 130 -7.53 -12.23 8.36
N MET A 131 -6.85 -12.66 9.42
CA MET A 131 -7.19 -12.29 10.80
C MET A 131 -6.80 -10.86 11.16
N THR A 132 -5.74 -10.33 10.56
CA THR A 132 -5.15 -9.03 10.95
C THR A 132 -5.43 -7.90 9.98
N GLY A 133 -5.84 -8.20 8.74
CA GLY A 133 -5.89 -7.25 7.64
C GLY A 133 -4.51 -6.80 7.14
N SER A 134 -3.44 -7.53 7.51
CA SER A 134 -2.07 -7.16 7.15
C SER A 134 -1.82 -7.26 5.64
N PRO A 135 -1.13 -6.27 5.04
CA PRO A 135 -0.67 -6.38 3.66
C PRO A 135 0.49 -7.36 3.54
N ARG A 136 0.71 -7.89 2.32
CA ARG A 136 1.98 -8.53 1.97
C ARG A 136 3.06 -7.45 1.75
N LEU A 137 4.31 -7.83 1.98
CA LEU A 137 5.46 -6.92 1.87
C LEU A 137 6.42 -7.28 0.74
N ASP A 138 6.30 -8.48 0.16
CA ASP A 138 7.27 -9.10 -0.76
C ASP A 138 7.22 -8.60 -2.22
N TYR A 139 6.49 -7.51 -2.44
CA TYR A 139 6.43 -6.78 -3.70
C TYR A 139 6.61 -5.26 -3.49
N LEU A 140 6.76 -4.83 -2.23
CA LEU A 140 7.01 -3.42 -1.90
C LEU A 140 8.50 -3.15 -1.81
N SER A 141 8.94 -2.00 -2.33
CA SER A 141 10.34 -1.62 -2.22
C SER A 141 10.78 -1.54 -0.76
N ALA A 142 11.99 -2.03 -0.48
CA ALA A 142 12.56 -1.99 0.86
C ALA A 142 12.56 -0.56 1.43
N ASP A 143 12.85 0.43 0.60
CA ASP A 143 12.84 1.85 1.01
C ASP A 143 11.44 2.34 1.37
N TYR A 144 10.41 1.93 0.63
CA TYR A 144 9.04 2.25 0.99
C TYR A 144 8.66 1.58 2.31
N VAL A 145 9.00 0.30 2.50
CA VAL A 145 8.70 -0.41 3.75
C VAL A 145 9.43 0.24 4.92
N ALA A 146 10.73 0.54 4.79
CA ALA A 146 11.51 1.25 5.80
C ALA A 146 10.84 2.58 6.22
N ARG A 147 10.40 3.39 5.23
CA ARG A 147 9.64 4.62 5.52
C ARG A 147 8.34 4.34 6.27
N GLN A 148 7.61 3.29 5.89
CA GLN A 148 6.36 2.95 6.58
C GLN A 148 6.59 2.48 8.01
N LEU A 149 7.66 1.73 8.28
CA LEU A 149 8.02 1.33 9.63
C LEU A 149 8.39 2.57 10.47
N ASN A 150 9.22 3.48 9.95
CA ASN A 150 9.54 4.74 10.62
C ASN A 150 8.28 5.57 10.94
N PHE A 151 7.29 5.61 10.03
CA PHE A 151 6.03 6.31 10.30
C PHE A 151 5.17 5.64 11.38
N PHE A 152 5.24 4.31 11.55
CA PHE A 152 4.61 3.65 12.70
C PHE A 152 5.31 4.00 14.00
N ASP A 153 6.63 3.97 14.00
CA ASP A 153 7.47 4.30 15.16
C ASP A 153 7.23 5.73 15.65
N GLN A 154 7.28 6.69 14.73
CA GLN A 154 7.08 8.12 14.98
C GLN A 154 5.61 8.52 15.22
N GLY A 155 4.67 7.59 15.02
CA GLY A 155 3.23 7.87 15.14
C GLY A 155 2.60 8.64 13.98
N PHE A 156 3.35 8.92 12.91
CA PHE A 156 2.82 9.54 11.67
C PHE A 156 1.88 8.62 10.89
N ARG A 157 1.82 7.34 11.27
CA ARG A 157 0.81 6.39 10.82
C ARG A 157 0.02 5.87 12.01
N SER A 158 -1.03 6.60 12.35
CA SER A 158 -1.98 6.27 13.41
C SER A 158 -3.32 5.83 12.82
N ILE A 159 -4.19 5.24 13.65
CA ILE A 159 -5.54 4.83 13.26
C ILE A 159 -6.47 5.23 14.41
N ARG A 160 -7.62 5.82 14.10
CA ARG A 160 -8.63 6.14 15.11
C ARG A 160 -9.28 4.86 15.59
N ASN A 161 -9.34 4.68 16.91
CA ASN A 161 -9.87 3.47 17.54
C ASN A 161 -9.23 2.19 16.96
N PRO A 162 -7.89 2.06 17.07
CA PRO A 162 -7.16 0.99 16.42
C PRO A 162 -7.60 -0.38 16.96
N THR A 163 -7.66 -1.38 16.09
CA THR A 163 -7.84 -2.77 16.51
C THR A 163 -6.61 -3.26 17.26
N LYS A 164 -6.75 -4.38 18.01
CA LYS A 164 -5.62 -5.04 18.67
C LYS A 164 -4.46 -5.33 17.70
N HIS A 165 -4.77 -5.68 16.45
CA HIS A 165 -3.77 -6.02 15.44
C HIS A 165 -3.08 -4.78 14.86
N GLN A 166 -3.81 -3.67 14.72
CA GLN A 166 -3.23 -2.40 14.32
C GLN A 166 -2.26 -1.86 15.40
N ASN A 167 -2.64 -1.97 16.68
CA ASN A 167 -1.73 -1.67 17.80
C ASN A 167 -0.52 -2.60 17.82
N LYS A 168 -0.73 -3.89 17.52
CA LYS A 168 0.37 -4.87 17.48
C LYS A 168 1.43 -4.50 16.43
N MET A 169 1.03 -3.99 15.25
CA MET A 169 2.00 -3.55 14.25
C MET A 169 2.91 -2.43 14.79
N LYS A 170 2.34 -1.42 15.44
CA LYS A 170 3.12 -0.35 16.08
C LYS A 170 4.07 -0.90 17.15
N ALA A 171 3.56 -1.77 18.02
CA ALA A 171 4.37 -2.36 19.10
C ALA A 171 5.51 -3.25 18.58
N VAL A 172 5.31 -3.97 17.47
CA VAL A 172 6.38 -4.75 16.83
C VAL A 172 7.50 -3.84 16.36
N VAL A 173 7.16 -2.72 15.71
CA VAL A 173 8.16 -1.78 15.17
C VAL A 173 8.91 -1.06 16.28
N GLN A 174 8.21 -0.57 17.30
CA GLN A 174 8.82 0.13 18.44
C GLN A 174 9.73 -0.79 19.27
N GLY A 175 9.61 -2.11 19.13
CA GLY A 175 10.46 -3.10 19.78
C GLY A 175 11.68 -3.53 18.96
N LEU A 176 11.90 -2.98 17.77
CA LEU A 176 13.08 -3.29 16.95
C LEU A 176 14.27 -2.43 17.41
N SER A 177 15.44 -3.06 17.55
CA SER A 177 16.69 -2.31 17.63
C SER A 177 17.04 -1.70 16.26
N PRO A 178 17.92 -0.68 16.18
CA PRO A 178 18.39 -0.16 14.90
C PRO A 178 19.04 -1.25 14.00
N GLU A 179 19.74 -2.21 14.62
CA GLU A 179 20.32 -3.36 13.92
C GLU A 179 19.23 -4.29 13.37
N ASP A 180 18.26 -4.68 14.21
CA ASP A 180 17.12 -5.52 13.81
C ASP A 180 16.33 -4.89 12.66
N PHE A 181 16.13 -3.58 12.72
CA PHE A 181 15.49 -2.81 11.66
C PHE A 181 16.27 -2.94 10.35
N GLY A 182 17.58 -2.72 10.37
CA GLY A 182 18.45 -2.86 9.19
C GLY A 182 18.37 -4.25 8.58
N LEU A 183 18.51 -5.29 9.41
CA LEU A 183 18.43 -6.70 9.00
C LEU A 183 17.07 -7.05 8.36
N ILE A 184 15.96 -6.55 8.90
CA ILE A 184 14.63 -6.75 8.32
C ILE A 184 14.53 -6.07 6.95
N ILE A 185 15.01 -4.83 6.82
CA ILE A 185 14.94 -4.09 5.55
C ILE A 185 15.79 -4.75 4.47
N ASP A 186 16.96 -5.25 4.82
CA ASP A 186 17.83 -5.98 3.88
C ASP A 186 17.16 -7.27 3.41
N TYR A 187 16.59 -8.06 4.32
CA TYR A 187 15.82 -9.25 3.94
C TYR A 187 14.61 -8.93 3.04
N ILE A 188 13.91 -7.83 3.31
CA ILE A 188 12.80 -7.36 2.47
C ILE A 188 13.29 -7.00 1.07
N ARG A 189 14.46 -6.36 0.95
CA ARG A 189 15.08 -6.04 -0.35
C ARG A 189 15.35 -7.32 -1.15
N GLU A 190 15.90 -8.34 -0.49
CA GLU A 190 16.20 -9.63 -1.12
C GLU A 190 14.95 -10.36 -1.63
N MET A 191 13.85 -10.34 -0.88
CA MET A 191 12.63 -11.06 -1.28
C MET A 191 11.78 -10.33 -2.33
N THR A 192 11.89 -8.99 -2.40
CA THR A 192 11.09 -8.17 -3.33
C THR A 192 11.69 -8.11 -4.73
N ILE A 193 13.01 -8.14 -4.88
CA ILE A 193 13.64 -7.99 -6.20
C ILE A 193 13.54 -9.30 -6.99
N SER A 194 13.06 -9.20 -8.23
CA SER A 194 13.18 -10.23 -9.24
C SER A 194 14.41 -9.95 -10.10
N VAL A 195 15.35 -10.88 -10.13
CA VAL A 195 16.52 -10.80 -11.01
C VAL A 195 16.06 -11.10 -12.44
N LYS A 196 16.31 -10.18 -13.38
CA LYS A 196 16.13 -10.47 -14.81
C LYS A 196 17.09 -11.59 -15.18
N LYS A 197 16.57 -12.67 -15.75
CA LYS A 197 17.38 -13.70 -16.42
C LYS A 197 18.01 -13.13 -17.68
#